data_AF-A0A966QM83-F1
#
_entry.id   AF-A0A966QM83-F1
#
_cell.length_a   1.000
_cell.length_b   1.000
_cell.length_c   1.000
_cell.angle_alpha   90.00
_cell.angle_beta   90.00
_cell.angle_gamma   90.00
#
_symmetry.space_group_name_H-M   'P 1'
#
loop_
_entity.id
_entity.type
_entity.pdbx_description
1 polymer ?
#
loop_
_entity_poly.entity_id
_entity_poly.type
_entity_poly.pdbx_seq_one_letter_code
_entity_poly.pdbx_strand_id
1 'polypeptide(L)'
;MFVGITAVVIGFSFIGASGALFGKVKFNIFPSAKDSNEISAQITFPSGISIQQAEAITDKVDAIIAKNTNENLVKASYYGQADIQQARMAIELIDYNSRSITAPTIIDNLQKQFDNFKLAKVKIG
;
A
#
# COMPACT_ATOMS: atom_id res chain seq x y z
N MET A 1 35.79 43.43 -19.45
CA MET A 1 34.65 43.23 -20.38
C MET A 1 34.27 41.75 -20.52
N PHE A 2 35.23 40.85 -20.76
CA PHE A 2 34.96 39.39 -20.94
C PHE A 2 34.28 38.72 -19.72
N VAL A 3 34.74 39.03 -18.51
CA VAL A 3 34.23 38.42 -17.26
C VAL A 3 32.74 38.70 -17.02
N GLY A 4 32.27 39.90 -17.38
CA GLY A 4 30.86 40.27 -17.20
C GLY A 4 29.92 39.51 -18.13
N ILE A 5 30.32 39.32 -19.39
CA ILE A 5 29.54 38.55 -20.37
C ILE A 5 29.50 37.07 -19.96
N THR A 6 30.64 36.52 -19.50
CA THR A 6 30.69 35.15 -18.99
C THR A 6 29.76 34.94 -17.79
N ALA A 7 29.74 35.88 -16.83
CA ALA A 7 28.86 35.80 -15.67
C ALA A 7 27.37 35.83 -16.07
N VAL A 8 27.00 36.65 -17.05
CA VAL A 8 25.62 36.72 -17.57
C VAL A 8 25.21 35.41 -18.24
N VAL A 9 26.07 34.83 -19.08
CA VAL A 9 25.80 33.55 -19.75
C VAL A 9 25.64 32.42 -18.74
N ILE A 10 26.50 32.37 -17.71
CA ILE A 10 26.39 31.37 -16.64
C ILE A 10 25.05 31.56 -15.89
N GLY A 11 24.68 32.78 -15.53
CA GLY A 11 23.41 33.06 -14.86
C GLY A 11 22.20 32.57 -15.64
N PHE A 12 22.12 32.89 -16.94
CA PHE A 12 21.03 32.40 -17.79
C PHE A 12 21.05 30.88 -17.99
N SER A 13 22.22 30.25 -18.01
CA SER A 13 22.33 28.79 -18.10
C SER A 13 21.78 28.10 -16.85
N PHE A 14 22.00 28.66 -15.66
CA PHE A 14 21.42 28.14 -14.42
C PHE A 14 19.89 28.31 -14.40
N ILE A 15 19.38 29.48 -14.81
CA ILE A 15 17.93 29.72 -14.90
C ILE A 15 17.26 28.74 -15.87
N GLY A 16 17.86 28.55 -17.04
CA GLY A 16 17.37 27.59 -18.04
C GLY A 16 17.41 26.14 -17.53
N ALA A 17 18.49 25.74 -16.88
CA ALA A 17 18.63 24.41 -16.28
C ALA A 17 17.62 24.18 -15.14
N SER A 18 17.42 25.17 -14.27
CA SER A 18 16.41 25.12 -13.20
C SER A 18 15.00 24.99 -13.76
N GLY A 19 14.64 25.74 -14.81
CA GLY A 19 13.34 25.61 -15.48
C GLY A 19 13.12 24.22 -16.10
N ALA A 20 14.16 23.67 -16.75
CA ALA A 20 14.11 22.33 -17.34
C ALA A 20 13.97 21.22 -16.28
N LEU A 21 14.58 21.38 -15.10
CA LEU A 21 14.43 20.47 -13.97
C LEU A 21 13.06 20.61 -13.30
N PHE A 22 12.55 21.84 -13.18
CA PHE A 22 11.24 22.12 -12.57
C PHE A 22 10.09 21.42 -13.32
N GLY A 23 10.16 21.36 -14.65
CA GLY A 23 9.19 20.60 -15.46
C GLY A 23 9.29 19.08 -15.31
N LYS A 24 10.39 18.55 -14.76
CA LYS A 24 10.62 17.10 -14.57
C LYS A 24 10.31 16.61 -13.15
N VAL A 25 10.32 17.49 -12.16
CA VAL A 25 9.95 17.12 -10.79
C VAL A 25 8.44 17.02 -10.68
N LYS A 26 7.94 15.84 -10.25
CA LYS A 26 6.53 15.67 -9.92
C LYS A 26 6.29 16.29 -8.55
N PHE A 27 5.44 17.30 -8.46
CA PHE A 27 4.98 17.84 -7.19
C PHE A 27 4.03 16.83 -6.54
N ASN A 28 4.57 15.96 -5.69
CA ASN A 28 3.77 15.02 -4.91
C ASN A 28 3.75 15.44 -3.44
N ILE A 29 2.65 16.09 -3.04
CA ILE A 29 2.41 16.51 -1.64
C ILE A 29 2.03 15.34 -0.72
N PHE A 30 1.74 14.18 -1.29
CA PHE A 30 1.60 12.91 -0.60
C PHE A 30 2.66 11.96 -1.14
N PRO A 31 3.95 12.17 -0.79
CA PRO A 31 5.00 11.24 -1.20
C PRO A 31 4.51 9.83 -0.90
N SER A 32 4.66 8.90 -1.85
CA SER A 32 4.31 7.50 -1.63
C SER A 32 4.89 7.11 -0.28
N ALA A 33 4.05 6.61 0.62
CA ALA A 33 4.47 6.32 1.98
C ALA A 33 5.81 5.59 1.91
N LYS A 34 6.82 6.08 2.65
CA LYS A 34 7.90 5.20 3.08
C LYS A 34 7.23 3.91 3.52
N ASP A 35 7.82 2.80 3.10
CA ASP A 35 7.31 1.46 3.35
C ASP A 35 6.59 1.35 4.71
N SER A 36 5.36 0.86 4.71
CA SER A 36 4.48 0.87 5.88
C SER A 36 4.70 -0.37 6.73
N ASN A 37 4.63 -0.20 8.06
CA ASN A 37 4.56 -1.32 9.00
C ASN A 37 3.13 -1.83 9.21
N GLU A 38 2.14 -1.18 8.62
CA GLU A 38 0.75 -1.62 8.71
C GLU A 38 0.10 -1.60 7.33
N ILE A 39 -0.66 -2.65 7.03
CA ILE A 39 -1.57 -2.73 5.90
C ILE A 39 -2.95 -3.17 6.42
N SER A 40 -3.97 -2.99 5.61
CA SER A 40 -5.36 -3.27 5.95
C SER A 40 -6.00 -4.18 4.93
N ALA A 41 -6.91 -5.04 5.38
CA ALA A 41 -7.77 -5.84 4.53
C ALA A 41 -9.24 -5.48 4.83
N GLN A 42 -9.98 -5.17 3.77
CA GLN A 42 -11.43 -4.98 3.82
C GLN A 42 -12.11 -6.13 3.09
N ILE A 43 -12.93 -6.88 3.83
CA ILE A 43 -13.70 -8.01 3.34
C ILE A 43 -15.14 -7.54 3.20
N THR A 44 -15.70 -7.63 2.00
CA THR A 44 -17.12 -7.35 1.72
C THR A 44 -17.82 -8.65 1.40
N PHE A 45 -18.77 -9.02 2.26
CA PHE A 45 -19.52 -10.27 2.15
C PHE A 45 -20.65 -10.15 1.13
N PRO A 46 -21.03 -11.26 0.47
CA PRO A 46 -22.23 -11.29 -0.35
C PRO A 46 -23.50 -11.11 0.49
N SER A 47 -24.55 -10.52 -0.10
CA SER A 47 -25.82 -10.30 0.58
C SER A 47 -26.52 -11.61 0.95
N GLY A 48 -27.15 -11.65 2.12
CA GLY A 48 -28.00 -12.78 2.53
C GLY A 48 -27.24 -13.96 3.14
N ILE A 49 -25.97 -13.80 3.51
CA ILE A 49 -25.22 -14.83 4.24
C ILE A 49 -25.49 -14.78 5.75
N SER A 50 -25.28 -15.92 6.42
CA SER A 50 -25.34 -15.99 7.88
C SER A 50 -24.02 -15.56 8.53
N ILE A 51 -24.04 -15.30 9.84
CA ILE A 51 -22.84 -14.99 10.62
C ILE A 51 -21.81 -16.14 10.53
N GLN A 52 -22.26 -17.40 10.57
CA GLN A 52 -21.37 -18.56 10.47
C GLN A 52 -20.71 -18.67 9.09
N GLN A 53 -21.40 -18.24 8.03
CA GLN A 53 -20.83 -18.18 6.69
C GLN A 53 -19.83 -17.04 6.57
N ALA A 54 -20.10 -15.89 7.19
CA ALA A 54 -19.16 -14.78 7.26
C ALA A 54 -17.88 -15.20 7.99
N GLU A 55 -18.00 -15.90 9.12
CA GLU A 55 -16.89 -16.48 9.90
C GLU A 55 -16.06 -17.46 9.06
N ALA A 56 -16.72 -18.40 8.37
CA ALA A 56 -16.01 -19.34 7.50
C ALA A 56 -15.32 -18.67 6.29
N ILE A 57 -15.81 -17.51 5.84
CA ILE A 57 -15.14 -16.71 4.81
C ILE A 57 -13.94 -15.99 5.41
N THR A 58 -14.07 -15.38 6.60
CA THR A 58 -12.96 -14.71 7.29
C THR A 58 -11.83 -15.68 7.60
N ASP A 59 -12.13 -16.90 8.06
CA ASP A 59 -11.10 -17.92 8.33
C ASP A 59 -10.26 -18.25 7.09
N LYS A 60 -10.91 -18.28 5.91
CA LYS A 60 -10.21 -18.50 4.63
C LYS A 60 -9.35 -17.30 4.24
N VAL A 61 -9.84 -16.09 4.47
CA VAL A 61 -9.07 -14.86 4.22
C VAL A 61 -7.85 -14.81 5.15
N ASP A 62 -8.03 -15.14 6.43
CA ASP A 62 -6.98 -15.18 7.44
C ASP A 62 -5.89 -16.18 7.07
N ALA A 63 -6.28 -17.37 6.62
CA ALA A 63 -5.34 -18.38 6.16
C ALA A 63 -4.53 -17.93 4.92
N ILE A 64 -5.16 -17.23 3.97
CA ILE A 64 -4.48 -16.67 2.80
C ILE A 64 -3.50 -15.57 3.23
N ILE A 65 -3.91 -14.66 4.11
CA ILE A 65 -3.05 -13.59 4.62
C ILE A 65 -1.88 -14.20 5.38
N ALA A 66 -2.13 -15.07 6.36
CA ALA A 66 -1.07 -15.71 7.15
C ALA A 66 -0.05 -16.44 6.26
N LYS A 67 -0.50 -17.16 5.23
CA LYS A 67 0.39 -17.88 4.30
C LYS A 67 1.27 -16.95 3.46
N ASN A 68 0.73 -15.81 3.01
CA ASN A 68 1.43 -14.91 2.08
C ASN A 68 2.26 -13.85 2.80
N THR A 69 1.87 -13.46 4.02
CA THR A 69 2.59 -12.49 4.84
C THR A 69 3.63 -13.18 5.72
N ASN A 70 3.35 -14.41 6.18
CA ASN A 70 4.20 -15.32 6.94
C ASN A 70 5.26 -14.62 7.82
N GLU A 71 6.53 -14.68 7.42
CA GLU A 71 7.68 -14.17 8.17
C GLU A 71 7.67 -12.66 8.37
N ASN A 72 6.84 -11.92 7.63
CA ASN A 72 6.71 -10.47 7.73
C ASN A 72 5.54 -10.04 8.61
N LEU A 73 4.77 -10.97 9.19
CA LEU A 73 3.59 -10.67 10.01
C LEU A 73 3.96 -10.60 11.50
N VAL A 74 3.57 -9.51 12.17
CA VAL A 74 3.63 -9.38 13.63
C VAL A 74 2.30 -9.79 14.24
N LYS A 75 1.20 -9.18 13.77
CA LYS A 75 -0.15 -9.53 14.20
C LYS A 75 -1.18 -9.14 13.15
N ALA A 76 -2.31 -9.83 13.15
CA ALA A 76 -3.48 -9.47 12.39
C ALA A 76 -4.68 -9.41 13.35
N SER A 77 -5.48 -8.37 13.26
CA SER A 77 -6.62 -8.18 14.16
C SER A 77 -7.76 -7.48 13.45
N TYR A 78 -8.97 -7.97 13.66
CA TYR A 78 -10.18 -7.31 13.21
C TYR A 78 -10.43 -6.06 14.06
N TYR A 79 -10.65 -4.93 13.39
CA TYR A 79 -10.87 -3.63 14.03
C TYR A 79 -12.17 -3.00 13.55
N GLY A 80 -12.95 -2.45 14.50
CA GLY A 80 -14.22 -1.78 14.25
C GLY A 80 -15.44 -2.71 14.31
N GLN A 81 -16.57 -2.23 13.78
CA GLN A 81 -17.77 -3.05 13.61
C GLN A 81 -17.56 -4.02 12.44
N ALA A 82 -17.34 -5.29 12.75
CA ALA A 82 -17.59 -6.38 11.81
C ALA A 82 -19.08 -6.70 11.86
N ASP A 83 -19.72 -6.76 10.69
CA ASP A 83 -21.12 -7.13 10.55
C ASP A 83 -21.30 -8.14 9.41
N ILE A 84 -22.56 -8.50 9.13
CA ILE A 84 -22.90 -9.44 8.05
C ILE A 84 -22.59 -8.92 6.64
N GLN A 85 -22.21 -7.65 6.49
CA GLN A 85 -21.91 -7.00 5.20
C GLN A 85 -20.40 -6.81 5.01
N GLN A 86 -19.66 -6.49 6.08
CA GLN A 86 -18.22 -6.26 5.97
C GLN A 86 -17.44 -6.56 7.25
N ALA A 87 -16.16 -6.89 7.06
CA ALA A 87 -15.16 -6.97 8.11
C ALA A 87 -13.89 -6.22 7.68
N ARG A 88 -13.25 -5.54 8.64
CA ARG A 88 -11.97 -4.85 8.42
C ARG A 88 -10.91 -5.42 9.36
N MET A 89 -9.76 -5.75 8.80
CA MET A 89 -8.60 -6.25 9.51
C MET A 89 -7.44 -5.27 9.34
N ALA A 90 -6.76 -4.99 10.46
CA ALA A 90 -5.44 -4.36 10.48
C ALA A 90 -4.38 -5.46 10.58
N ILE A 91 -3.37 -5.37 9.72
CA ILE A 91 -2.28 -6.34 9.57
C ILE A 91 -0.99 -5.58 9.85
N GLU A 92 -0.42 -5.83 11.02
CA GLU A 92 0.87 -5.27 11.41
C GLU A 92 1.99 -6.18 10.89
N LEU A 93 2.92 -5.55 10.19
CA LEU A 93 4.09 -6.15 9.59
C LEU A 93 5.31 -5.89 10.46
N ILE A 94 6.36 -6.70 10.28
CA ILE A 94 7.68 -6.43 10.88
C ILE A 94 8.15 -5.03 10.48
N ASP A 95 9.08 -4.44 11.22
CA ASP A 95 9.62 -3.13 10.83
C ASP A 95 10.21 -3.15 9.40
N TYR A 96 9.89 -2.14 8.60
CA TYR A 96 10.33 -2.02 7.21
C TYR A 96 11.86 -2.01 7.07
N ASN A 97 12.62 -1.64 8.11
CA ASN A 97 14.08 -1.71 8.09
C ASN A 97 14.62 -3.13 8.27
N SER A 98 13.78 -4.07 8.74
CA SER A 98 14.15 -5.46 9.01
C SER A 98 13.57 -6.45 8.00
N ARG A 99 12.77 -5.98 7.03
CA ARG A 99 12.16 -6.80 5.98
C ARG A 99 12.91 -6.69 4.66
N SER A 100 12.94 -7.79 3.92
CA SER A 100 13.51 -7.85 2.56
C SER A 100 12.51 -7.41 1.48
N ILE A 101 11.22 -7.40 1.79
CA ILE A 101 10.14 -7.02 0.87
C ILE A 101 9.33 -5.85 1.43
N THR A 102 8.83 -5.01 0.53
CA THR A 102 8.07 -3.81 0.90
C THR A 102 6.58 -4.10 1.05
N ALA A 103 5.88 -3.30 1.86
CA ALA A 103 4.43 -3.35 2.01
C ALA A 103 3.68 -3.25 0.67
N PRO A 104 4.03 -2.36 -0.28
CA PRO A 104 3.41 -2.38 -1.62
C PRO A 104 3.58 -3.72 -2.34
N THR A 105 4.74 -4.37 -2.21
CA THR A 105 4.97 -5.70 -2.79
C THR A 105 4.07 -6.77 -2.14
N ILE A 106 3.90 -6.69 -0.82
CA ILE A 106 3.00 -7.57 -0.06
C ILE A 106 1.54 -7.34 -0.49
N ILE A 107 1.12 -6.08 -0.62
CA ILE A 107 -0.22 -5.68 -1.08
C ILE A 107 -0.48 -6.25 -2.48
N ASP A 108 0.43 -6.06 -3.43
CA ASP A 108 0.30 -6.57 -4.80
C ASP A 108 0.19 -8.10 -4.84
N ASN A 109 0.97 -8.79 -4.01
CA ASN A 109 0.92 -10.25 -3.92
C ASN A 109 -0.41 -10.74 -3.33
N LEU A 110 -0.87 -10.13 -2.24
CA LEU A 110 -2.16 -10.45 -1.64
C LEU A 110 -3.32 -10.14 -2.60
N GLN A 111 -3.30 -9.00 -3.28
CA GLN A 111 -4.33 -8.61 -4.23
C GLN A 111 -4.46 -9.65 -5.35
N LYS A 112 -3.35 -10.13 -5.92
CA LYS A 112 -3.36 -11.20 -6.93
C LYS A 112 -3.96 -12.52 -6.42
N GLN A 113 -3.75 -12.86 -5.15
CA GLN A 113 -4.36 -14.04 -4.55
C GLN A 113 -5.88 -13.86 -4.40
N PHE A 114 -6.30 -12.65 -3.99
CA PHE A 114 -7.71 -12.32 -3.77
C PHE A 114 -8.49 -12.03 -5.05
N ASP A 115 -7.84 -11.72 -6.17
CA ASP A 115 -8.50 -11.56 -7.47
C ASP A 115 -9.22 -12.85 -7.92
N ASN A 116 -8.73 -14.01 -7.47
CA ASN A 116 -9.35 -15.32 -7.72
C ASN A 116 -10.31 -15.78 -6.60
N PHE A 117 -10.46 -14.99 -5.54
CA PHE A 117 -11.29 -15.34 -4.39
C PHE A 117 -12.75 -15.00 -4.68
N LYS A 118 -13.57 -16.04 -4.92
CA LYS A 118 -14.98 -15.87 -5.33
C LYS A 118 -15.97 -15.76 -4.17
N LEU A 119 -15.54 -16.03 -2.94
CA LEU A 119 -16.44 -16.13 -1.79
C LEU A 119 -16.82 -14.78 -1.19
N ALA A 120 -15.95 -13.78 -1.35
CA ALA A 120 -16.19 -12.40 -0.94
C ALA A 120 -15.28 -11.46 -1.73
N LYS A 121 -15.58 -10.17 -1.72
CA LYS A 121 -14.70 -9.17 -2.32
C LYS A 121 -13.71 -8.70 -1.26
N VAL A 122 -12.43 -8.94 -1.48
CA VAL A 122 -11.35 -8.52 -0.57
C VAL A 122 -10.54 -7.41 -1.23
N LYS A 123 -10.33 -6.32 -0.50
CA LYS A 123 -9.48 -5.20 -0.92
C LYS A 123 -8.36 -5.01 0.10
N ILE A 124 -7.13 -4.95 -0.37
CA ILE A 124 -5.95 -4.71 0.47
C ILE A 124 -5.49 -3.25 0.26
N GLY A 125 -5.06 -2.58 1.32
CA GLY A 125 -4.61 -1.19 1.25
C GLY A 125 -3.69 -0.78 2.38
#